data_AF-A0AAI8FU11-F1
#
_entry.id   AF-A0AAI8FU11-F1
#
_cell.length_a   1.000
_cell.length_b   1.000
_cell.length_c   1.000
_cell.angle_alpha   90.00
_cell.angle_beta   90.00
_cell.angle_gamma   90.00
#
_symmetry.space_group_name_H-M   'P 1'
#
loop_
_entity.id
_entity.type
_entity.pdbx_description
1 polymer ?
#
loop_
_entity_poly.entity_id
_entity_poly.type
_entity_poly.pdbx_seq_one_letter_code
_entity_poly.pdbx_strand_id
1 'polypeptide(L)'
;MLPFYYGKYRSIHKRFKDWCDKDIFSRLFKSVQNPDLQEVMLDSTIARAHACATGYDKDDNQAIGRSVGGITTKIHAMTDALGNPIEILLSEGKTHDSKVANLLKNVYNTKVIADRAYHSNEIRQHIQSISSEAVIPCKSNTLNHIPFDSHVYKERHLIENFFSKIKHFRRVFSRFDKTISAYIGMIKLACTFIWLLRNYFCAQNLNIFLKLAQTFSIGFKSGEYGGRYNICTSNLLAISISLEDLWKLALSITIVVLGFNDGHKCSSNH
;
A
#
# COMPACT_ATOMS: atom_id res chain seq x y z
N MET A 1 0.94 -8.23 22.98
CA MET A 1 -0.50 -8.21 23.36
C MET A 1 -1.03 -6.81 23.07
N LEU A 2 -2.30 -6.64 22.68
CA LEU A 2 -2.83 -5.29 22.43
C LEU A 2 -3.08 -4.58 23.78
N PRO A 3 -2.65 -3.32 23.98
CA PRO A 3 -2.97 -2.59 25.19
C PRO A 3 -4.48 -2.57 25.48
N PHE A 4 -4.85 -2.74 26.75
CA PHE A 4 -6.25 -3.00 27.15
C PHE A 4 -7.22 -1.89 26.72
N TYR A 5 -6.74 -0.64 26.65
CA TYR A 5 -7.53 0.52 26.29
C TYR A 5 -7.97 0.56 24.81
N TYR A 6 -7.37 -0.28 23.94
CA TYR A 6 -7.83 -0.44 22.56
C TYR A 6 -8.98 -1.43 22.40
N GLY A 7 -9.35 -2.13 23.49
CA GLY A 7 -10.42 -3.12 23.48
C GLY A 7 -9.97 -4.50 23.00
N LYS A 8 -10.94 -5.35 22.68
CA LYS A 8 -10.70 -6.77 22.38
C LYS A 8 -10.04 -6.92 21.00
N TYR A 9 -8.83 -7.48 20.97
CA TYR A 9 -8.07 -7.75 19.74
C TYR A 9 -8.90 -8.44 18.65
N ARG A 10 -9.70 -9.46 19.02
CA ARG A 10 -10.54 -10.20 18.06
C ARG A 10 -11.54 -9.29 17.34
N SER A 11 -12.16 -8.35 18.06
CA SER A 11 -13.14 -7.42 17.49
C SER A 11 -12.48 -6.44 16.53
N ILE A 12 -11.29 -5.94 16.87
CA ILE A 12 -10.52 -5.02 16.03
C ILE A 12 -10.04 -5.73 14.76
N HIS A 13 -9.47 -6.93 14.91
CA HIS A 13 -9.01 -7.71 13.78
C HIS A 13 -10.16 -8.06 12.83
N LYS A 14 -11.34 -8.44 13.37
CA LYS A 14 -12.54 -8.69 12.56
C LYS A 14 -12.95 -7.45 11.78
N ARG A 15 -13.05 -6.29 12.44
CA ARG A 15 -13.36 -5.00 11.80
C ARG A 15 -12.36 -4.66 10.68
N PHE A 16 -11.06 -4.85 10.93
CA PHE A 16 -10.03 -4.62 9.93
C PHE A 16 -10.22 -5.52 8.70
N LYS A 17 -10.47 -6.82 8.92
CA LYS A 17 -10.77 -7.77 7.85
C LYS A 17 -12.02 -7.37 7.07
N ASP A 18 -13.11 -7.04 7.76
CA ASP A 18 -14.35 -6.58 7.12
C ASP A 18 -14.09 -5.33 6.24
N TRP A 19 -13.20 -4.43 6.66
CA TRP A 19 -12.82 -3.24 5.89
C TRP A 19 -11.94 -3.54 4.68
N CYS A 20 -11.03 -4.51 4.81
CA CYS A 20 -10.26 -5.01 3.67
C CYS A 20 -11.17 -5.65 2.63
N ASP A 21 -12.11 -6.49 3.07
CA ASP A 21 -13.00 -7.23 2.19
C ASP A 21 -14.07 -6.30 1.54
N LYS A 22 -14.42 -5.18 2.21
CA LYS A 22 -15.24 -4.08 1.65
C LYS A 22 -14.45 -3.01 0.87
N ASP A 23 -13.17 -3.29 0.56
CA ASP A 23 -12.27 -2.42 -0.21
C ASP A 23 -12.14 -0.98 0.32
N ILE A 24 -12.37 -0.78 1.63
CA ILE A 24 -12.41 0.55 2.25
C ILE A 24 -11.03 1.22 2.14
N PHE A 25 -9.95 0.48 2.37
CA PHE A 25 -8.60 1.01 2.29
C PHE A 25 -8.20 1.41 0.87
N SER A 26 -8.74 0.77 -0.17
CA SER A 26 -8.51 1.18 -1.55
C SER A 26 -9.26 2.47 -1.87
N ARG A 27 -10.51 2.61 -1.43
CA ARG A 27 -11.27 3.86 -1.59
C ARG A 27 -10.60 5.01 -0.85
N LEU A 28 -10.14 4.75 0.37
CA LEU A 28 -9.39 5.71 1.16
C LEU A 28 -8.11 6.14 0.44
N PHE A 29 -7.31 5.18 0.00
CA PHE A 29 -6.06 5.44 -0.72
C PHE A 29 -6.30 6.26 -1.99
N LYS A 30 -7.31 5.92 -2.79
CA LYS A 30 -7.69 6.70 -3.99
C LYS A 30 -8.18 8.11 -3.66
N SER A 31 -8.90 8.29 -2.55
CA SER A 31 -9.49 9.59 -2.18
C SER A 31 -8.48 10.69 -1.84
N VAL A 32 -7.30 10.29 -1.35
CA VAL A 32 -6.22 11.20 -0.91
C VAL A 32 -5.20 11.50 -2.01
N GLN A 33 -5.28 10.80 -3.15
CA GLN A 33 -4.36 10.96 -4.26
C GLN A 33 -4.62 12.27 -5.02
N ASN A 34 -3.53 12.93 -5.39
CA ASN A 34 -3.50 14.00 -6.39
C ASN A 34 -2.18 13.89 -7.18
N PRO A 35 -2.05 12.90 -8.07
CA PRO A 35 -0.78 12.51 -8.67
C PRO A 35 -0.33 13.46 -9.77
N ASP A 36 0.97 13.69 -9.84
CA ASP A 36 1.62 14.29 -11.00
C ASP A 36 1.99 13.20 -12.04
N LEU A 37 1.22 13.15 -13.12
CA LEU A 37 1.31 12.11 -14.15
C LEU A 37 2.21 12.49 -15.33
N GLN A 38 3.09 13.50 -15.19
CA GLN A 38 4.11 13.79 -16.22
C GLN A 38 5.03 12.60 -16.45
N GLU A 39 5.41 11.93 -15.36
CA GLU A 39 6.24 10.75 -15.34
C GLU A 39 5.69 9.79 -14.29
N VAL A 40 5.70 8.49 -14.62
CA VAL A 40 5.35 7.44 -13.66
C VAL A 40 6.52 6.48 -13.54
N MET A 41 6.75 6.00 -12.32
CA MET A 41 7.80 5.04 -12.04
C MET A 41 7.20 3.70 -11.63
N LEU A 42 7.81 2.62 -12.12
CA LEU A 42 7.46 1.25 -11.78
C LEU A 42 8.66 0.56 -11.15
N ASP A 43 8.43 0.01 -9.97
CA ASP A 43 9.41 -0.83 -9.32
C ASP A 43 8.73 -1.85 -8.41
N SER A 44 9.46 -2.90 -8.04
CA SER A 44 8.96 -3.94 -7.17
C SER A 44 9.92 -4.23 -6.03
N THR A 45 9.37 -4.56 -4.87
CA THR A 45 10.15 -4.99 -3.72
C THR A 45 9.61 -6.28 -3.14
N ILE A 46 10.47 -7.00 -2.41
CA ILE A 46 10.12 -8.26 -1.77
C ILE A 46 9.87 -8.01 -0.28
N ALA A 47 8.75 -8.51 0.22
CA ALA A 47 8.49 -8.66 1.64
C ALA A 47 8.58 -10.14 2.02
N ARG A 48 9.31 -10.44 3.10
CA ARG A 48 9.38 -11.81 3.64
C ARG A 48 8.07 -12.12 4.37
N ALA A 49 7.53 -13.30 4.11
CA ALA A 49 6.36 -13.81 4.83
C ALA A 49 6.82 -14.65 6.01
N HIS A 50 6.32 -14.33 7.20
CA HIS A 50 6.58 -15.13 8.39
C HIS A 50 5.88 -16.50 8.29
N ALA A 51 6.37 -17.52 8.99
CA ALA A 51 5.76 -18.85 9.01
C ALA A 51 4.29 -18.84 9.50
N CYS A 52 3.88 -17.81 10.25
CA CYS A 52 2.48 -17.66 10.67
C CYS A 52 1.56 -17.13 9.54
N ALA A 53 2.13 -16.60 8.46
CA ALA A 53 1.40 -16.15 7.28
C ALA A 53 1.09 -17.32 6.31
N THR A 54 1.61 -18.52 6.59
CA THR A 54 1.44 -19.70 5.74
C THR A 54 0.38 -20.65 6.32
N GLY A 55 -0.20 -21.51 5.47
CA GLY A 55 -1.17 -22.54 5.90
C GLY A 55 -2.64 -22.24 5.64
N TYR A 56 -2.98 -21.29 4.77
CA TYR A 56 -4.28 -21.30 4.08
C TYR A 56 -4.18 -22.25 2.86
N ASP A 57 -5.30 -22.89 2.50
CA ASP A 57 -5.35 -23.93 1.46
C ASP A 57 -4.70 -23.49 0.14
N LYS A 58 -4.05 -24.46 -0.52
CA LYS A 58 -3.22 -24.29 -1.72
C LYS A 58 -3.98 -23.75 -2.95
N ASP A 59 -5.31 -23.74 -2.92
CA ASP A 59 -6.15 -23.42 -4.09
C ASP A 59 -6.39 -21.92 -4.28
N ASP A 60 -6.24 -21.09 -3.25
CA ASP A 60 -6.37 -19.64 -3.39
C ASP A 60 -4.98 -18.98 -3.45
N ASN A 61 -4.64 -18.40 -4.61
CA ASN A 61 -3.39 -17.66 -4.82
C ASN A 61 -3.28 -16.45 -3.86
N GLN A 62 -2.63 -16.64 -2.70
CA GLN A 62 -2.50 -15.61 -1.65
C GLN A 62 -1.34 -14.62 -1.88
N ALA A 63 -0.78 -14.56 -3.10
CA ALA A 63 0.45 -13.82 -3.38
C ALA A 63 1.64 -14.28 -2.51
N ILE A 64 1.69 -15.56 -2.14
CA ILE A 64 2.81 -16.18 -1.43
C ILE A 64 3.64 -17.06 -2.39
N GLY A 65 4.88 -16.66 -2.66
CA GLY A 65 5.84 -17.44 -3.47
C GLY A 65 7.03 -17.95 -2.66
N ARG A 66 7.59 -19.10 -3.06
CA ARG A 66 8.89 -19.58 -2.55
C ARG A 66 10.05 -18.91 -3.30
N SER A 67 11.05 -18.46 -2.56
CA SER A 67 12.31 -17.89 -3.08
C SER A 67 13.51 -18.50 -2.36
N VAL A 68 14.73 -18.21 -2.83
CA VAL A 68 15.97 -18.61 -2.16
C VAL A 68 16.03 -18.07 -0.72
N GLY A 69 15.42 -16.91 -0.45
CA GLY A 69 15.35 -16.28 0.87
C GLY A 69 14.16 -16.71 1.73
N GLY A 70 13.44 -17.77 1.36
CA GLY A 70 12.25 -18.26 2.04
C GLY A 70 10.95 -17.83 1.38
N ILE A 71 9.87 -17.81 2.16
CA ILE A 71 8.52 -17.52 1.69
C ILE A 71 8.35 -16.00 1.58
N THR A 72 7.85 -15.53 0.44
CA THR A 72 7.90 -14.11 0.06
C THR A 72 6.67 -13.66 -0.71
N THR A 73 6.40 -12.36 -0.65
CA THR A 73 5.43 -11.67 -1.50
C THR A 73 6.13 -10.54 -2.22
N LYS A 74 5.87 -10.41 -3.53
CA LYS A 74 6.37 -9.28 -4.31
C LYS A 74 5.32 -8.16 -4.30
N ILE A 75 5.72 -6.98 -3.85
CA ILE A 75 4.94 -5.75 -3.88
C ILE A 75 5.41 -4.97 -5.11
N HIS A 76 4.53 -4.82 -6.09
CA HIS A 76 4.76 -3.94 -7.23
C HIS A 76 4.06 -2.62 -6.97
N ALA A 77 4.75 -1.52 -7.22
CA ALA A 77 4.22 -0.19 -7.01
C ALA A 77 4.39 0.66 -8.27
N MET A 78 3.40 1.50 -8.51
CA MET A 78 3.50 2.62 -9.42
C MET A 78 3.51 3.92 -8.61
N THR A 79 4.44 4.83 -8.88
CA THR A 79 4.49 6.15 -8.25
C THR A 79 4.43 7.28 -9.26
N ASP A 80 3.97 8.44 -8.82
CA ASP A 80 3.98 9.70 -9.58
C ASP A 80 5.41 10.29 -9.69
N ALA A 81 5.56 11.37 -10.44
CA ALA A 81 6.84 12.05 -10.67
C ALA A 81 7.54 12.56 -9.39
N LEU A 82 6.84 12.60 -8.25
CA LEU A 82 7.38 13.01 -6.96
C LEU A 82 7.64 11.79 -6.04
N GLY A 83 7.36 10.56 -6.48
CA GLY A 83 7.47 9.35 -5.68
C GLY A 83 6.29 9.07 -4.73
N ASN A 84 5.10 9.62 -4.98
CA ASN A 84 3.88 9.22 -4.26
C ASN A 84 3.33 7.92 -4.87
N PRO A 85 2.86 6.96 -4.05
CA PRO A 85 2.22 5.75 -4.58
C PRO A 85 0.88 6.05 -5.25
N ILE A 86 0.67 5.52 -6.46
CA ILE A 86 -0.60 5.61 -7.20
C ILE A 86 -1.35 4.27 -7.13
N GLU A 87 -0.67 3.17 -7.48
CA GLU A 87 -1.28 1.83 -7.53
C GLU A 87 -0.32 0.80 -6.94
N ILE A 88 -0.88 -0.22 -6.28
CA ILE A 88 -0.12 -1.30 -5.64
C ILE A 88 -0.71 -2.64 -6.06
N LEU A 89 0.16 -3.55 -6.49
CA LEU A 89 -0.20 -4.91 -6.86
C LEU A 89 0.69 -5.91 -6.12
N LEU A 90 0.09 -7.03 -5.70
CA LEU A 90 0.82 -8.14 -5.08
C LEU A 90 0.91 -9.35 -6.01
N SER A 91 2.02 -10.09 -5.94
CA SER A 91 2.16 -11.35 -6.67
C SER A 91 3.00 -12.39 -5.93
N GLU A 92 2.72 -13.66 -6.24
CA GLU A 92 3.64 -14.78 -6.04
C GLU A 92 4.80 -14.57 -7.01
N GLY A 93 6.04 -14.74 -6.57
CA GLY A 93 7.19 -14.41 -7.38
C GLY A 93 7.33 -15.31 -8.62
N LYS A 94 6.67 -14.95 -9.73
CA LYS A 94 7.03 -15.21 -11.14
C LYS A 94 6.01 -14.49 -12.05
N THR A 95 6.55 -13.88 -13.11
CA THR A 95 5.88 -13.08 -14.16
C THR A 95 5.70 -11.58 -13.84
N HIS A 96 6.41 -10.74 -14.60
CA HIS A 96 6.38 -9.29 -14.51
C HIS A 96 5.42 -8.65 -15.55
N ASP A 97 5.29 -9.23 -16.75
CA ASP A 97 4.61 -8.56 -17.88
C ASP A 97 3.12 -8.30 -17.63
N SER A 98 2.36 -9.32 -17.18
CA SER A 98 0.93 -9.15 -16.86
C SER A 98 0.68 -8.22 -15.66
N LYS A 99 1.68 -8.00 -14.80
CA LYS A 99 1.57 -7.13 -13.64
C LYS A 99 1.79 -5.67 -14.00
N VAL A 100 2.75 -5.39 -14.89
CA VAL A 100 2.97 -4.05 -15.44
C VAL A 100 1.71 -3.54 -16.13
N ALA A 101 1.10 -4.36 -16.98
CA ALA A 101 -0.12 -3.97 -17.69
C ALA A 101 -1.27 -3.62 -16.73
N ASN A 102 -1.37 -4.32 -15.59
CA ASN A 102 -2.37 -4.02 -14.58
C ASN A 102 -2.08 -2.72 -13.80
N LEU A 103 -0.82 -2.38 -13.57
CA LEU A 103 -0.44 -1.14 -12.89
C LEU A 103 -0.72 0.09 -13.76
N LEU A 104 -0.51 -0.02 -15.08
CA LEU A 104 -0.64 1.09 -16.03
C LEU A 104 -2.06 1.32 -16.56
N LYS A 105 -3.08 0.60 -16.07
CA LYS A 105 -4.45 0.63 -16.62
C LYS A 105 -5.10 2.01 -16.76
N ASN A 106 -4.72 2.97 -15.93
CA ASN A 106 -5.30 4.32 -15.91
C ASN A 106 -4.26 5.41 -16.20
N VAL A 107 -3.21 5.07 -16.94
CA VAL A 107 -2.09 5.95 -17.26
C VAL A 107 -1.95 6.03 -18.78
N TYR A 108 -1.75 7.24 -19.29
CA TYR A 108 -1.61 7.51 -20.72
C TYR A 108 -0.76 8.78 -20.93
N ASN A 109 -0.14 8.91 -22.10
CA ASN A 109 0.63 10.09 -22.52
C ASN A 109 1.68 10.57 -21.48
N THR A 110 2.43 9.64 -20.89
CA THR A 110 3.44 9.90 -19.88
C THR A 110 4.77 9.24 -20.25
N LYS A 111 5.84 9.55 -19.52
CA LYS A 111 7.03 8.70 -19.49
C LYS A 111 6.86 7.61 -18.42
N VAL A 112 7.27 6.39 -18.72
CA VAL A 112 7.27 5.25 -17.82
C VAL A 112 8.71 4.85 -17.51
N ILE A 113 9.16 5.13 -16.29
CA ILE A 113 10.48 4.80 -15.80
C ILE A 113 10.42 3.46 -15.08
N ALA A 114 11.24 2.48 -15.46
CA ALA A 114 11.25 1.18 -14.79
C ALA A 114 12.65 0.55 -14.77
N ASP A 115 12.86 -0.38 -13.83
CA ASP A 115 14.11 -1.15 -13.77
C ASP A 115 14.36 -1.92 -15.08
N ARG A 116 15.64 -2.22 -15.33
CA ARG A 116 16.10 -3.14 -16.38
C ARG A 116 15.36 -4.47 -16.39
N ALA A 117 14.88 -4.97 -15.24
CA ALA A 117 14.06 -6.18 -15.20
C ALA A 117 12.82 -6.11 -16.11
N TYR A 118 12.30 -4.91 -16.40
CA TYR A 118 11.12 -4.63 -17.22
C TYR A 118 11.42 -4.35 -18.70
N HIS A 119 12.64 -4.62 -19.18
CA HIS A 119 13.09 -4.39 -20.56
C HIS A 119 12.41 -5.24 -21.66
N SER A 120 11.40 -6.07 -21.38
CA SER A 120 10.79 -6.96 -22.38
C SER A 120 10.11 -6.17 -23.51
N ASN A 121 10.08 -6.74 -24.71
CA ASN A 121 9.48 -6.08 -25.87
C ASN A 121 7.96 -5.92 -25.68
N GLU A 122 7.33 -6.89 -25.01
CA GLU A 122 5.91 -6.90 -24.67
C GLU A 122 5.57 -5.72 -23.74
N ILE A 123 6.40 -5.45 -22.73
CA ILE A 123 6.22 -4.29 -21.85
C ILE A 123 6.36 -2.99 -22.63
N ARG A 124 7.37 -2.87 -23.50
CA ARG A 124 7.58 -1.65 -24.30
C ARG A 124 6.43 -1.42 -25.27
N GLN A 125 5.95 -2.46 -25.95
CA GLN A 125 4.78 -2.38 -26.83
C GLN A 125 3.53 -1.98 -26.06
N HIS A 126 3.34 -2.51 -24.84
CA HIS A 126 2.22 -2.10 -24.00
C HIS A 126 2.31 -0.62 -23.60
N ILE A 127 3.49 -0.14 -23.19
CA ILE A 127 3.72 1.29 -22.87
C ILE A 127 3.46 2.16 -24.10
N GLN A 128 3.89 1.73 -25.28
CA GLN A 128 3.63 2.44 -26.53
C GLN A 128 2.13 2.44 -26.90
N SER A 129 1.40 1.35 -26.61
CA SER A 129 -0.03 1.24 -26.88
C SER A 129 -0.89 2.22 -26.06
N ILE A 130 -0.39 2.67 -24.90
CA ILE A 130 -1.01 3.72 -24.07
C ILE A 130 -0.42 5.12 -24.36
N SER A 131 0.16 5.30 -25.55
CA SER A 131 0.79 6.56 -26.01
C SER A 131 1.87 7.08 -25.06
N SER A 132 2.57 6.20 -24.35
CA SER A 132 3.58 6.56 -23.36
C SER A 132 4.98 6.17 -23.84
N GLU A 133 6.00 6.81 -23.28
CA GLU A 133 7.41 6.56 -23.61
C GLU A 133 8.07 5.64 -22.56
N ALA A 134 8.77 4.60 -23.00
CA ALA A 134 9.45 3.67 -22.11
C ALA A 134 10.89 4.12 -21.79
N VAL A 135 11.10 4.71 -20.61
CA VAL A 135 12.43 5.07 -20.08
C VAL A 135 12.98 3.87 -19.29
N ILE A 136 13.38 2.84 -20.01
CA ILE A 136 13.84 1.56 -19.45
C ILE A 136 15.21 1.22 -20.06
N PRO A 137 16.25 0.94 -19.26
CA PRO A 137 17.53 0.53 -19.79
C PRO A 137 17.47 -0.90 -20.36
N CYS A 138 18.20 -1.15 -21.45
CA CYS A 138 18.41 -2.51 -21.95
C CYS A 138 19.29 -3.33 -20.99
N LYS A 139 19.25 -4.66 -21.12
CA LYS A 139 20.24 -5.52 -20.44
C LYS A 139 21.61 -5.32 -21.08
N SER A 140 22.67 -5.51 -20.29
CA SER A 140 24.06 -5.42 -20.75
C SER A 140 24.37 -6.38 -21.91
N ASN A 141 23.63 -7.50 -21.98
CA ASN A 141 23.86 -8.56 -22.97
C ASN A 141 22.90 -8.43 -24.18
N THR A 142 22.17 -7.31 -24.31
CA THR A 142 21.26 -7.09 -25.43
C THR A 142 22.06 -6.62 -26.65
N LEU A 143 21.94 -7.32 -27.78
CA LEU A 143 22.64 -6.95 -29.02
C LEU A 143 22.18 -5.60 -29.58
N ASN A 144 20.86 -5.36 -29.57
CA ASN A 144 20.26 -4.14 -30.09
C ASN A 144 19.86 -3.21 -28.94
N HIS A 145 20.71 -2.23 -28.64
CA HIS A 145 20.43 -1.23 -27.62
C HIS A 145 19.37 -0.23 -28.10
N ILE A 146 18.23 -0.22 -27.41
CA ILE A 146 17.20 0.80 -27.58
C ILE A 146 17.63 2.03 -26.77
N PRO A 147 17.74 3.23 -27.38
CA PRO A 147 18.08 4.45 -26.65
C PRO A 147 16.98 4.79 -25.63
N PHE A 148 17.38 5.38 -24.51
CA PHE A 148 16.47 5.88 -23.48
C PHE A 148 17.03 7.17 -22.88
N ASP A 149 16.15 8.01 -22.33
CA ASP A 149 16.58 9.23 -21.65
C ASP A 149 17.23 8.90 -20.29
N SER A 150 18.57 8.95 -20.28
CA SER A 150 19.36 8.68 -19.08
C SER A 150 19.21 9.73 -17.98
N HIS A 151 18.80 10.96 -18.31
CA HIS A 151 18.58 12.02 -17.33
C HIS A 151 17.28 11.76 -16.56
N VAL A 152 16.20 11.50 -17.29
CA VAL A 152 14.90 11.11 -16.73
C VAL A 152 15.02 9.81 -15.92
N TYR A 153 15.82 8.85 -16.39
CA TYR A 153 16.01 7.59 -15.66
C TYR A 153 16.58 7.78 -14.24
N LYS A 154 17.31 8.87 -13.96
CA LYS A 154 17.84 9.17 -12.62
C LYS A 154 16.72 9.44 -11.60
N GLU A 155 15.55 9.89 -12.04
CA GLU A 155 14.38 10.14 -11.18
C GLU A 155 13.84 8.86 -10.54
N ARG A 156 14.23 7.68 -11.04
CA ARG A 156 13.93 6.37 -10.41
C ARG A 156 14.28 6.31 -8.92
N HIS A 157 15.25 7.10 -8.44
CA HIS A 157 15.57 7.17 -7.00
C HIS A 157 14.35 7.55 -6.13
N LEU A 158 13.33 8.24 -6.68
CA LEU A 158 12.12 8.62 -5.97
C LEU A 158 11.23 7.42 -5.60
N ILE A 159 11.08 6.43 -6.49
CA ILE A 159 10.35 5.20 -6.15
C ILE A 159 11.15 4.32 -5.17
N GLU A 160 12.48 4.37 -5.23
CA GLU A 160 13.35 3.69 -4.26
C GLU A 160 13.22 4.31 -2.85
N ASN A 161 13.12 5.65 -2.79
CA ASN A 161 12.78 6.38 -1.58
C ASN A 161 11.39 6.02 -1.05
N PHE A 162 10.39 5.84 -1.93
CA PHE A 162 9.07 5.36 -1.53
C PHE A 162 9.15 3.96 -0.89
N PHE A 163 9.88 3.02 -1.49
CA PHE A 163 10.03 1.69 -0.90
C PHE A 163 10.79 1.71 0.44
N SER A 164 11.74 2.62 0.59
CA SER A 164 12.41 2.85 1.88
C SER A 164 11.42 3.34 2.93
N LYS A 165 10.58 4.34 2.58
CA LYS A 165 9.54 4.89 3.46
C LYS A 165 8.52 3.84 3.88
N ILE A 166 7.98 3.07 2.92
CA ILE A 166 6.91 2.11 3.23
C ILE A 166 7.40 0.93 4.06
N LYS A 167 8.70 0.60 4.00
CA LYS A 167 9.32 -0.43 4.84
C LYS A 167 9.55 0.00 6.29
N HIS A 168 9.37 1.27 6.65
CA HIS A 168 9.31 1.65 8.06
C HIS A 168 8.07 1.08 8.77
N PHE A 169 7.00 0.77 8.03
CA PHE A 169 5.84 0.08 8.57
C PHE A 169 6.17 -1.40 8.75
N ARG A 170 6.33 -1.85 10.00
CA ARG A 170 6.79 -3.22 10.34
C ARG A 170 5.92 -4.33 9.72
N ARG A 171 4.60 -4.14 9.67
CA ARG A 171 3.67 -5.08 8.99
C ARG A 171 3.81 -5.11 7.47
N VAL A 172 4.38 -4.08 6.85
CA VAL A 172 4.68 -4.06 5.41
C VAL A 172 6.05 -4.69 5.15
N PHE A 173 7.06 -4.32 5.96
CA PHE A 173 8.42 -4.87 5.89
C PHE A 173 8.44 -6.41 5.92
N SER A 174 7.73 -6.98 6.89
CA SER A 174 7.53 -8.43 7.00
C SER A 174 6.04 -8.73 7.02
N ARG A 175 5.60 -9.56 6.08
CA ARG A 175 4.22 -10.02 5.99
C ARG A 175 3.95 -11.03 7.09
N PHE A 176 3.09 -10.66 8.03
CA PHE A 176 2.51 -11.59 9.03
C PHE A 176 1.08 -12.00 8.65
N ASP A 177 0.45 -11.26 7.74
CA ASP A 177 -0.92 -11.48 7.32
C ASP A 177 -1.06 -12.73 6.44
N LYS A 178 -1.98 -13.63 6.82
CA LYS A 178 -2.26 -14.85 6.07
C LYS A 178 -2.89 -14.56 4.71
N THR A 179 -3.90 -13.69 4.68
CA THR A 179 -4.68 -13.40 3.47
C THR A 179 -4.12 -12.22 2.68
N ILE A 180 -4.18 -12.28 1.35
CA ILE A 180 -3.79 -11.19 0.46
C ILE A 180 -4.62 -9.92 0.70
N SER A 181 -5.93 -10.04 0.99
CA SER A 181 -6.82 -8.88 1.23
C SER A 181 -6.40 -8.07 2.48
N ALA A 182 -6.00 -8.77 3.54
CA ALA A 182 -5.45 -8.12 4.74
C ALA A 182 -4.13 -7.41 4.46
N TYR A 183 -3.23 -8.08 3.71
CA TYR A 183 -1.91 -7.53 3.44
C TYR A 183 -1.98 -6.31 2.52
N ILE A 184 -2.74 -6.38 1.42
CA ILE A 184 -2.95 -5.22 0.53
C ILE A 184 -3.67 -4.08 1.26
N GLY A 185 -4.63 -4.38 2.14
CA GLY A 185 -5.32 -3.39 2.96
C GLY A 185 -4.34 -2.63 3.86
N MET A 186 -3.41 -3.34 4.52
CA MET A 186 -2.36 -2.71 5.31
C MET A 186 -1.41 -1.84 4.46
N ILE A 187 -1.01 -2.32 3.28
CA ILE A 187 -0.14 -1.54 2.38
C ILE A 187 -0.83 -0.27 1.91
N LYS A 188 -2.10 -0.36 1.48
CA LYS A 188 -2.89 0.80 1.04
C LYS A 188 -3.13 1.80 2.16
N LEU A 189 -3.29 1.34 3.40
CA LEU A 189 -3.32 2.20 4.57
C LEU A 189 -1.99 2.93 4.79
N ALA A 190 -0.86 2.24 4.68
CA ALA A 190 0.47 2.86 4.75
C ALA A 190 0.68 3.90 3.63
N CYS A 191 0.29 3.58 2.39
CA CYS A 191 0.34 4.50 1.27
C CYS A 191 -0.54 5.75 1.50
N THR A 192 -1.71 5.57 2.11
CA THR A 192 -2.58 6.69 2.50
C THR A 192 -1.85 7.62 3.47
N PHE A 193 -1.17 7.08 4.48
CA PHE A 193 -0.39 7.90 5.41
C PHE A 193 0.75 8.65 4.71
N ILE A 194 1.44 8.03 3.74
CA ILE A 194 2.49 8.70 2.95
C ILE A 194 1.92 9.92 2.21
N TRP A 195 0.76 9.78 1.56
CA TRP A 195 0.07 10.90 0.91
C TRP A 195 -0.31 12.00 1.89
N LEU A 196 -0.92 11.62 3.02
CA LEU A 196 -1.36 12.58 4.02
C LEU A 196 -0.18 13.36 4.58
N LEU A 197 0.89 12.69 5.01
CA LEU A 197 2.07 13.34 5.58
C LEU A 197 2.67 14.34 4.58
N ARG A 198 2.75 13.99 3.28
CA ARG A 198 3.24 14.92 2.26
C ARG A 198 2.34 16.15 2.10
N ASN A 199 1.03 15.95 2.08
CA ASN A 199 0.06 17.04 1.93
C ASN A 199 0.00 17.96 3.16
N TYR A 200 0.18 17.42 4.38
CA TYR A 200 0.20 18.21 5.62
C TYR A 200 1.39 19.16 5.72
N PHE A 201 2.55 18.78 5.19
CA PHE A 201 3.71 19.70 5.13
C PHE A 201 3.52 20.82 4.09
N CYS A 202 2.60 20.65 3.13
CA CYS A 202 2.36 21.61 2.05
C CYS A 202 1.13 22.51 2.28
N ALA A 203 0.11 22.05 3.03
CA ALA A 203 -1.09 22.84 3.30
C ALA A 203 -1.84 22.41 4.58
N GLN A 204 -2.31 23.40 5.36
CA GLN A 204 -3.36 23.22 6.38
C GLN A 204 -4.73 22.97 5.73
N ASN A 205 -4.89 21.85 5.02
CA ASN A 205 -6.03 21.64 4.13
C ASN A 205 -7.22 20.95 4.84
N LEU A 206 -8.24 21.73 5.22
CA LEU A 206 -9.54 21.28 5.76
C LEU A 206 -10.23 20.22 4.86
N ASN A 207 -9.97 20.26 3.55
CA ASN A 207 -10.50 19.32 2.57
C ASN A 207 -10.06 17.85 2.79
N ILE A 208 -8.88 17.64 3.38
CA ILE A 208 -8.38 16.29 3.69
C ILE A 208 -9.20 15.68 4.82
N PHE A 209 -9.48 16.45 5.88
CA PHE A 209 -10.31 16.01 7.00
C PHE A 209 -11.73 15.66 6.55
N LEU A 210 -12.34 16.47 5.68
CA LEU A 210 -13.67 16.21 5.14
C LEU A 210 -13.71 14.91 4.31
N LYS A 211 -12.70 14.65 3.46
CA LYS A 211 -12.60 13.41 2.67
C LYS A 211 -12.41 12.16 3.54
N LEU A 212 -11.58 12.27 4.58
CA LEU A 212 -11.39 11.19 5.56
C LEU A 212 -12.72 10.89 6.28
N ALA A 213 -13.36 11.93 6.82
CA ALA A 213 -14.62 11.81 7.56
C ALA A 213 -15.76 11.22 6.71
N GLN A 214 -15.88 11.62 5.44
CA GLN A 214 -16.86 11.06 4.51
C GLN A 214 -16.60 9.58 4.22
N THR A 215 -15.35 9.19 3.99
CA THR A 215 -14.98 7.80 3.70
C THR A 215 -15.27 6.88 4.89
N PHE A 216 -14.98 7.33 6.12
CA PHE A 216 -15.33 6.60 7.34
C PHE A 216 -16.84 6.59 7.63
N SER A 217 -17.56 7.67 7.31
CA SER A 217 -19.02 7.76 7.48
C SER A 217 -19.79 6.84 6.54
N ILE A 218 -19.33 6.67 5.30
CA ILE A 218 -19.89 5.68 4.35
C ILE A 218 -19.65 4.25 4.88
N GLY A 219 -18.51 4.00 5.50
CA GLY A 219 -18.24 2.73 6.22
C GLY A 219 -19.20 2.49 7.38
N PHE A 220 -19.58 3.56 8.11
CA PHE A 220 -20.50 3.50 9.25
C PHE A 220 -21.97 3.29 8.87
N LYS A 221 -22.46 3.89 7.77
CA LYS A 221 -23.86 3.74 7.33
C LYS A 221 -24.19 2.35 6.76
N SER A 222 -23.19 1.53 6.41
CA SER A 222 -23.38 0.17 5.86
C SER A 222 -23.53 -0.93 6.91
N GLY A 223 -23.69 -0.59 8.19
CA GLY A 223 -24.04 -1.52 9.25
C GLY A 223 -25.40 -1.14 9.82
N GLU A 224 -26.41 -2.00 9.66
CA GLU A 224 -27.58 -1.97 10.53
C GLU A 224 -27.10 -2.28 11.95
N TYR A 225 -26.93 -1.23 12.75
CA TYR A 225 -26.63 -1.33 14.15
C TYR A 225 -27.92 -1.68 14.91
N GLY A 226 -28.23 -2.97 14.99
CA GLY A 226 -29.11 -3.50 16.02
C GLY A 226 -28.44 -3.34 17.39
N GLY A 227 -28.69 -2.23 18.08
CA GLY A 227 -28.23 -2.02 19.46
C GLY A 227 -28.06 -0.56 19.85
N ARG A 228 -29.09 -0.03 20.53
CA ARG A 228 -29.18 1.23 21.28
C ARG A 228 -27.88 2.05 21.44
N TYR A 229 -27.57 2.90 20.46
CA TYR A 229 -26.86 4.16 20.69
C TYR A 229 -27.43 5.20 19.72
N ASN A 230 -28.34 6.03 20.23
CA ASN A 230 -28.88 7.18 19.49
C ASN A 230 -27.79 8.23 19.34
N ILE A 231 -27.16 8.33 18.17
CA ILE A 231 -26.33 9.47 17.82
C ILE A 231 -27.24 10.46 17.06
N CYS A 232 -27.61 11.51 17.78
CA CYS A 232 -28.42 12.62 17.29
C CYS A 232 -27.72 13.29 16.10
N THR A 233 -28.45 13.50 15.00
CA THR A 233 -27.95 14.00 13.71
C THR A 233 -27.63 15.50 13.67
N SER A 234 -27.58 16.18 14.82
CA SER A 234 -27.35 17.64 14.90
C SER A 234 -25.90 18.06 15.24
N ASN A 235 -24.96 17.13 15.39
CA ASN A 235 -23.56 17.44 15.76
C ASN A 235 -22.53 17.31 14.61
N LEU A 236 -22.93 17.61 13.37
CA LEU A 236 -22.01 17.61 12.22
C LEU A 236 -20.97 18.75 12.23
N LEU A 237 -21.02 19.63 13.24
CA LEU A 237 -20.03 20.70 13.50
C LEU A 237 -19.14 20.45 14.74
N ALA A 238 -19.34 19.34 15.48
CA ALA A 238 -18.59 19.03 16.71
C ALA A 238 -17.55 17.92 16.53
N ILE A 239 -17.14 17.62 15.30
CA ILE A 239 -16.04 16.71 15.01
C ILE A 239 -14.81 17.56 14.64
N SER A 240 -14.43 18.46 15.55
CA SER A 240 -13.05 18.90 15.68
C SER A 240 -12.25 17.73 16.25
N ILE A 241 -12.01 16.71 15.42
CA ILE A 241 -10.99 15.69 15.71
C ILE A 241 -9.69 16.47 15.68
N SER A 242 -9.20 16.80 16.88
CA SER A 242 -7.88 17.36 17.09
C SER A 242 -6.87 16.55 16.28
N LEU A 243 -5.89 17.19 15.65
CA LEU A 243 -4.75 16.49 15.05
C LEU A 243 -4.17 15.45 16.01
N GLU A 244 -4.29 15.68 17.32
CA GLU A 244 -3.91 14.77 18.39
C GLU A 244 -4.75 13.48 18.43
N ASP A 245 -6.02 13.49 18.02
CA ASP A 245 -6.91 12.32 18.00
C ASP A 245 -6.78 11.51 16.69
N LEU A 246 -6.51 12.17 15.57
CA LEU A 246 -6.07 11.50 14.34
C LEU A 246 -4.66 10.95 14.50
N TRP A 247 -3.78 11.65 15.21
CA TRP A 247 -2.47 11.15 15.59
C TRP A 247 -2.60 10.03 16.61
N LYS A 248 -3.50 10.09 17.60
CA LYS A 248 -3.79 8.96 18.51
C LYS A 248 -4.42 7.80 17.78
N LEU A 249 -5.34 7.98 16.83
CA LEU A 249 -5.91 6.90 16.02
C LEU A 249 -4.85 6.30 15.09
N ALA A 250 -4.01 7.14 14.48
CA ALA A 250 -2.85 6.71 13.73
C ALA A 250 -1.82 6.05 14.63
N LEU A 251 -1.60 6.49 15.88
CA LEU A 251 -0.73 5.88 16.89
C LEU A 251 -1.33 4.58 17.40
N SER A 252 -2.65 4.48 17.50
CA SER A 252 -3.41 3.30 17.92
C SER A 252 -3.28 2.22 16.87
N ILE A 253 -3.53 2.60 15.62
CA ILE A 253 -3.29 1.78 14.45
C ILE A 253 -1.79 1.47 14.36
N THR A 254 -0.90 2.43 14.60
CA THR A 254 0.57 2.26 14.56
C THR A 254 1.07 1.38 15.71
N ILE A 255 0.45 1.34 16.89
CA ILE A 255 0.80 0.43 17.99
C ILE A 255 0.27 -0.98 17.70
N VAL A 256 -0.89 -1.09 17.04
CA VAL A 256 -1.41 -2.35 16.47
C VAL A 256 -0.55 -2.83 15.27
N VAL A 257 0.08 -1.89 14.54
CA VAL A 257 0.83 -2.08 13.28
C VAL A 257 2.35 -2.18 13.48
N LEU A 258 2.92 -1.66 14.57
CA LEU A 258 4.35 -1.70 14.88
C LEU A 258 4.72 -2.85 15.83
N GLY A 259 3.77 -3.54 16.45
CA GLY A 259 4.05 -4.76 17.19
C GLY A 259 5.09 -4.56 18.30
N PHE A 260 4.71 -3.85 19.36
CA PHE A 260 5.35 -4.05 20.66
C PHE A 260 4.96 -5.44 21.17
N ASN A 261 5.91 -6.38 21.05
CA ASN A 261 6.03 -7.46 22.01
C ASN A 261 6.89 -6.89 23.13
N ASP A 262 6.26 -6.32 24.16
CA ASP A 262 6.97 -6.13 25.42
C ASP A 262 7.39 -7.51 25.91
N GLY A 263 8.69 -7.67 26.11
CA GLY A 263 9.32 -8.91 26.47
C GLY A 263 8.67 -9.51 27.71
N HIS A 264 8.10 -10.69 27.56
CA HIS A 264 7.95 -11.61 28.67
C HIS A 264 9.02 -12.67 28.56
N LYS A 265 9.89 -12.65 29.57
CA LYS A 265 10.86 -13.67 29.96
C LYS A 265 10.32 -15.07 29.65
N CYS A 266 11.07 -15.85 28.87
CA CYS A 266 10.97 -17.30 28.94
C CYS A 266 11.30 -17.72 30.37
N SER A 267 10.27 -17.97 31.18
CA SER A 267 10.41 -18.84 32.33
C SER A 267 10.63 -20.25 31.79
N SER A 268 11.83 -20.76 31.99
CA SER A 268 12.07 -22.20 32.09
C SER A 268 11.05 -22.83 33.03
N ASN A 269 10.38 -23.89 32.57
CA ASN A 269 9.96 -25.09 33.34
C ASN A 269 8.83 -25.81 32.56
N HIS A 270 9.17 -26.82 31.77
CA HIS A 270 9.08 -28.24 32.14
C HIS A 270 9.55 -29.10 30.96
#